data_AF-A0ABD6B2U2-F1
#
_entry.id   AF-A0ABD6B2U2-F1
#
_cell.length_a   1.000
_cell.length_b   1.000
_cell.length_c   1.000
_cell.angle_alpha   90.00
_cell.angle_beta   90.00
_cell.angle_gamma   90.00
#
_symmetry.space_group_name_H-M   'P 1'
#
loop_
_entity.id
_entity.type
_entity.pdbx_description
1 polymer ?
#
loop_
_entity_poly.entity_id
_entity_poly.type
_entity_poly.pdbx_seq_one_letter_code
_entity_poly.pdbx_strand_id
1 'polypeptide(L)'
;MRDQPRLPTGRRSVLAALGSGAAALGSGCLRRARNLTGWRSAQPVELQIKTLPADADPYALGLARQIAAWFREAGIGVDVLPVAEQELMRQCLLRTEFDLFVMRLPEIIRDRDALTTLLHSRFADAPGWQNPFSYTDLDADAAIERQRRTDGEQRREALASLQRRIARSQPFTLLTVPDDVRAARTDGDTDWRAADLTDPLDHLRLGRSDGRLRVVGTDRRSTTNLNPLSVEFRRSGVLTGLLYDPLARPVDGEYTPWLASSVEFTTDGGPTAQVTLREDVRWHDGESLTAEDVAFTYDLLADTTLGDDESAAVPSPEFRGRRTLVDDVSVV
;
A
#
# COMPACT_ATOMS: atom_id res chain seq x y z
N MET A 1 -21.04 25.75 -84.92
CA MET A 1 -22.18 26.09 -84.04
C MET A 1 -22.27 25.06 -82.92
N ARG A 2 -21.56 25.34 -81.83
CA ARG A 2 -21.63 24.79 -80.46
C ARG A 2 -20.29 25.15 -79.84
N ASP A 3 -20.25 26.30 -79.20
CA ASP A 3 -19.11 26.73 -78.40
C ASP A 3 -19.66 27.14 -77.04
N GLN A 4 -19.27 26.40 -76.01
CA GLN A 4 -19.61 26.67 -74.62
C GLN A 4 -18.55 27.64 -74.05
N PRO A 5 -18.93 28.76 -73.41
CA PRO A 5 -17.98 29.57 -72.68
C PRO A 5 -17.65 28.96 -71.31
N ARG A 6 -16.35 28.80 -71.04
CA ARG A 6 -15.78 28.50 -69.73
C ARG A 6 -16.04 29.66 -68.76
N LEU A 7 -16.58 29.38 -67.57
CA LEU A 7 -16.66 30.33 -66.45
C LEU A 7 -15.55 30.07 -65.42
N PRO A 8 -14.93 31.13 -64.84
CA PRO A 8 -13.81 31.02 -63.92
C PRO A 8 -14.27 30.65 -62.50
N THR A 9 -13.57 29.71 -61.87
CA THR A 9 -13.77 29.26 -60.49
C THR A 9 -13.17 30.25 -59.49
N GLY A 10 -14.02 31.09 -58.88
CA GLY A 10 -13.67 32.01 -57.79
C GLY A 10 -14.24 31.56 -56.45
N ARG A 11 -13.42 31.61 -55.39
CA ARG A 11 -13.64 31.17 -53.99
C ARG A 11 -14.82 31.81 -53.21
N ARG A 12 -15.80 32.44 -53.86
CA ARG A 12 -16.89 33.19 -53.17
C ARG A 12 -18.28 32.55 -53.21
N SER A 13 -18.48 31.40 -53.86
CA SER A 13 -19.79 30.70 -53.87
C SER A 13 -19.98 29.66 -52.75
N VAL A 14 -18.96 29.36 -51.95
CA VAL A 14 -19.04 28.33 -50.89
C VAL A 14 -19.60 28.88 -49.56
N LEU A 15 -19.69 30.20 -49.39
CA LEU A 15 -20.17 30.81 -48.14
C LEU A 15 -21.68 31.10 -48.09
N ALA A 16 -22.45 30.70 -49.11
CA ALA A 16 -23.91 30.90 -49.13
C ALA A 16 -24.72 29.67 -48.69
N ALA A 17 -24.09 28.53 -48.37
CA ALA A 17 -24.78 27.28 -48.03
C ALA A 17 -24.80 26.93 -46.52
N LEU A 18 -24.28 27.79 -45.64
CA LEU A 18 -24.29 27.56 -44.19
C LEU A 18 -25.44 28.29 -43.45
N GLY A 19 -26.36 28.92 -44.19
CA GLY A 19 -27.39 29.80 -43.63
C GLY A 19 -28.70 29.15 -43.19
N SER A 20 -28.94 27.86 -43.41
CA SER A 20 -30.27 27.28 -43.17
C SER A 20 -30.19 25.83 -42.69
N GLY A 21 -30.29 25.59 -41.37
CA GLY A 21 -30.45 24.23 -40.84
C GLY A 21 -30.04 24.02 -39.39
N ALA A 22 -30.55 24.82 -38.45
CA ALA A 22 -30.49 24.47 -37.03
C ALA A 22 -31.63 23.49 -36.71
N ALA A 23 -31.32 22.20 -36.58
CA ALA A 23 -32.23 21.21 -36.00
C ALA A 23 -31.45 20.11 -35.25
N ALA A 24 -31.60 20.12 -33.93
CA ALA A 24 -31.35 19.04 -32.96
C ALA A 24 -30.03 18.25 -33.05
N LEU A 25 -28.96 18.78 -32.47
CA LEU A 25 -27.79 17.97 -32.08
C LEU A 25 -27.96 17.49 -30.64
N GLY A 26 -28.41 16.25 -30.48
CA GLY A 26 -28.35 15.55 -29.20
C GLY A 26 -26.91 15.45 -28.67
N SER A 27 -26.75 15.37 -27.36
CA SER A 27 -25.48 15.33 -26.62
C SER A 27 -24.47 14.28 -27.14
N GLY A 28 -24.94 13.24 -27.85
CA GLY A 28 -24.09 12.23 -28.50
C GLY A 28 -23.28 12.71 -29.71
N CYS A 29 -23.70 13.76 -30.42
CA CYS A 29 -23.03 14.23 -31.63
C CYS A 29 -21.83 15.14 -31.36
N LEU A 30 -21.79 15.81 -30.21
CA LEU A 30 -20.64 16.63 -29.78
C LEU A 30 -19.39 15.79 -29.50
N ARG A 31 -19.55 14.52 -29.11
CA ARG A 31 -18.43 13.60 -28.88
C ARG A 31 -17.83 13.04 -30.18
N ARG A 32 -18.63 12.96 -31.26
CA ARG A 32 -18.16 12.49 -32.59
C ARG A 32 -17.62 13.61 -33.46
N ALA A 33 -18.10 14.84 -33.31
CA ALA A 33 -17.58 16.00 -34.02
C ALA A 33 -16.17 16.42 -33.57
N ARG A 34 -15.72 16.00 -32.37
CA ARG A 34 -14.33 16.18 -31.91
C ARG A 34 -13.30 15.30 -32.65
N ASN A 35 -13.72 14.28 -33.41
CA ASN A 35 -12.80 13.37 -34.10
C ASN A 35 -12.46 13.78 -35.55
N LEU A 36 -13.05 14.87 -36.06
CA LEU A 36 -12.84 15.34 -37.43
C LEU A 36 -11.94 16.58 -37.53
N THR A 37 -11.46 17.10 -36.40
CA THR A 37 -10.46 18.18 -36.38
C THR A 37 -9.16 17.65 -35.78
N GLY A 38 -8.07 17.93 -36.49
CA GLY A 38 -6.76 17.28 -36.33
C GLY A 38 -6.24 17.22 -34.90
N TRP A 39 -5.67 16.07 -34.59
CA TRP A 39 -4.90 15.77 -33.40
C TRP A 39 -3.72 16.72 -33.26
N ARG A 40 -3.92 17.80 -32.52
CA ARG A 40 -2.94 18.36 -31.59
C ARG A 40 -3.73 18.88 -30.39
N SER A 41 -3.79 18.10 -29.32
CA SER A 41 -3.91 18.69 -28.00
C SER A 41 -2.70 19.60 -27.84
N ALA A 42 -2.89 20.90 -28.09
CA ALA A 42 -1.84 21.92 -27.99
C ALA A 42 -1.71 22.47 -26.56
N GLN A 43 -2.38 21.86 -25.58
CA GLN A 43 -2.14 22.18 -24.18
C GLN A 43 -0.96 21.33 -23.70
N PRO A 44 0.11 21.97 -23.17
CA PRO A 44 1.16 21.25 -22.48
C PRO A 44 0.52 20.38 -21.39
N VAL A 45 0.94 19.13 -21.30
CA VAL A 45 0.59 18.30 -20.15
C VAL A 45 1.41 18.86 -18.98
N GLU A 46 0.73 19.53 -18.06
CA GLU A 46 1.29 19.95 -16.77
C GLU A 46 0.91 18.90 -15.73
N LEU A 47 1.91 18.32 -15.07
CA LEU A 47 1.73 17.33 -14.01
C LEU A 47 2.17 17.90 -12.67
N GLN A 48 1.56 17.44 -11.60
CA GLN A 48 1.99 17.75 -10.25
C GLN A 48 2.55 16.52 -9.52
N ILE A 49 3.76 16.65 -8.97
CA ILE A 49 4.35 15.67 -8.06
C ILE A 49 4.11 16.14 -6.63
N LYS A 50 3.21 15.47 -5.91
CA LYS A 50 2.96 15.72 -4.49
C LYS A 50 3.98 14.97 -3.63
N THR A 51 4.53 15.63 -2.62
CA THR A 51 5.51 15.00 -1.72
C THR A 51 5.56 15.70 -0.37
N LEU A 52 6.31 15.15 0.58
CA LEU A 52 6.50 15.75 1.89
C LEU A 52 7.43 16.97 1.82
N PRO A 53 7.26 17.96 2.70
CA PRO A 53 8.18 19.08 2.83
C PRO A 53 9.53 18.63 3.40
N ALA A 54 10.56 19.47 3.23
CA ALA A 54 11.94 19.13 3.55
C ALA A 54 12.21 18.85 5.04
N ASP A 55 11.42 19.46 5.92
CA ASP A 55 11.46 19.26 7.37
C ASP A 55 10.86 17.92 7.81
N ALA A 56 9.96 17.36 7.00
CA ALA A 56 9.38 16.03 7.22
C ALA A 56 10.18 14.92 6.52
N ASP A 57 10.51 15.10 5.24
CA ASP A 57 11.35 14.16 4.47
C ASP A 57 12.13 14.90 3.36
N PRO A 58 13.40 15.27 3.62
CA PRO A 58 14.21 15.97 2.63
C PRO A 58 14.59 15.08 1.44
N TYR A 59 14.61 13.75 1.62
CA TYR A 59 14.96 12.80 0.56
C TYR A 59 13.84 12.65 -0.44
N ALA A 60 12.59 12.50 0.03
CA ALA A 60 11.42 12.45 -0.84
C ALA A 60 11.29 13.72 -1.70
N LEU A 61 11.51 14.90 -1.10
CA LEU A 61 11.51 16.16 -1.83
C LEU A 61 12.65 16.26 -2.86
N GLY A 62 13.85 15.79 -2.50
CA GLY A 62 14.98 15.72 -3.41
C GLY A 62 14.70 14.84 -4.63
N LEU A 63 14.15 13.64 -4.39
CA LEU A 63 13.73 12.71 -5.44
C LEU A 63 12.66 13.31 -6.35
N ALA A 64 11.61 13.92 -5.78
CA ALA A 64 10.55 14.58 -6.54
C ALA A 64 11.10 15.68 -7.48
N ARG A 65 12.05 16.49 -6.99
CA ARG A 65 12.72 17.53 -7.79
C ARG A 65 13.57 16.94 -8.91
N GLN A 66 14.28 15.84 -8.65
CA GLN A 66 15.07 15.15 -9.66
C GLN A 66 14.19 14.54 -10.76
N ILE A 67 13.07 13.92 -10.38
CA ILE A 67 12.09 13.36 -11.30
C ILE A 67 11.45 14.47 -12.15
N ALA A 68 11.06 15.59 -11.54
CA ALA A 68 10.56 16.76 -12.25
C ALA A 68 11.60 17.34 -13.23
N ALA A 69 12.90 17.26 -12.92
CA ALA A 69 13.95 17.66 -13.86
C ALA A 69 14.00 16.74 -15.07
N TRP A 70 13.94 15.41 -14.88
CA TRP A 70 13.89 14.45 -16.00
C TRP A 70 12.66 14.62 -16.88
N PHE A 71 11.49 14.87 -16.30
CA PHE A 71 10.28 15.16 -17.09
C PHE A 71 10.39 16.45 -17.89
N ARG A 72 10.94 17.52 -17.30
CA ARG A 72 11.15 18.79 -18.01
C ARG A 72 12.16 18.66 -19.14
N GLU A 73 13.21 17.86 -18.97
CA GLU A 73 14.16 17.54 -20.04
C GLU A 73 13.48 16.77 -21.20
N ALA A 74 12.51 15.91 -20.89
CA ALA A 74 11.66 15.24 -21.87
C ALA A 74 10.55 16.13 -22.46
N GLY A 75 10.47 17.41 -22.07
CA GLY A 75 9.49 18.38 -22.57
C GLY A 75 8.11 18.32 -21.90
N ILE A 76 7.99 17.69 -20.73
CA ILE A 76 6.76 17.61 -19.94
C ILE A 76 6.82 18.66 -18.81
N GLY A 77 5.80 19.50 -18.71
CA GLY A 77 5.69 20.50 -17.64
C GLY A 77 5.39 19.81 -16.32
N VAL A 78 6.21 20.00 -15.30
CA VAL A 78 6.00 19.35 -14.00
C VAL A 78 6.34 20.30 -12.86
N ASP A 79 5.41 20.43 -11.92
CA ASP A 79 5.60 21.14 -10.66
C ASP A 79 5.72 20.17 -9.48
N VAL A 80 6.58 20.50 -8.53
CA VAL A 80 6.71 19.76 -7.26
C VAL A 80 5.94 20.52 -6.19
N LEU A 81 4.98 19.86 -5.57
CA LEU A 81 4.12 20.41 -4.53
C LEU A 81 4.43 19.74 -3.18
N PRO A 82 5.18 20.41 -2.28
CA PRO A 82 5.33 19.95 -0.90
C PRO A 82 4.01 20.14 -0.15
N VAL A 83 3.53 19.08 0.49
CA VAL A 83 2.24 19.05 1.22
C VAL A 83 2.46 18.44 2.60
N ALA A 84 1.84 19.01 3.63
CA ALA A 84 1.87 18.46 4.98
C ALA A 84 1.41 17.00 4.99
N GLU A 85 2.02 16.15 5.82
CA GLU A 85 1.84 14.70 5.77
C GLU A 85 0.38 14.24 5.80
N GLN A 86 -0.42 14.78 6.72
CA GLN A 86 -1.84 14.41 6.85
C GLN A 86 -2.63 14.75 5.59
N GLU A 87 -2.35 15.88 4.98
CA GLU A 87 -3.01 16.34 3.78
C GLU A 87 -2.54 15.54 2.55
N LEU A 88 -1.25 15.20 2.48
CA LEU A 88 -0.70 14.33 1.44
C LEU A 88 -1.37 12.95 1.49
N MET A 89 -1.45 12.34 2.68
CA MET A 89 -2.16 11.07 2.86
C MET A 89 -3.63 11.17 2.50
N ARG A 90 -4.32 12.25 2.91
CA ARG A 90 -5.73 12.46 2.60
C ARG A 90 -5.97 12.59 1.09
N GLN A 91 -5.19 13.41 0.40
CA GLN A 91 -5.32 13.61 -1.04
C GLN A 91 -4.96 12.34 -1.81
N CYS A 92 -3.79 11.74 -1.54
CA CYS A 92 -3.29 10.62 -2.32
C CYS A 92 -3.97 9.29 -2.00
N LEU A 93 -4.18 8.99 -0.71
CA LEU A 93 -4.62 7.66 -0.28
C LEU A 93 -6.13 7.58 -0.01
N LEU A 94 -6.79 8.67 0.36
CA LEU A 94 -8.23 8.62 0.66
C LEU A 94 -9.09 9.15 -0.49
N ARG A 95 -8.60 10.11 -1.27
CA ARG A 95 -9.35 10.75 -2.34
C ARG A 95 -8.83 10.46 -3.74
N THR A 96 -7.68 9.81 -3.86
CA THR A 96 -7.02 9.53 -5.14
C THR A 96 -6.83 10.80 -5.99
N GLU A 97 -6.56 11.93 -5.32
CA GLU A 97 -6.34 13.24 -5.93
C GLU A 97 -4.83 13.43 -6.18
N PHE A 98 -4.27 12.88 -7.25
CA PHE A 98 -2.87 13.10 -7.64
C PHE A 98 -2.62 12.79 -9.12
N ASP A 99 -1.61 13.43 -9.71
CA ASP A 99 -1.02 12.95 -10.97
C ASP A 99 0.14 12.01 -10.65
N LEU A 100 1.08 12.48 -9.82
CA LEU A 100 2.19 11.73 -9.25
C LEU A 100 2.33 12.07 -7.77
N PHE A 101 2.82 11.13 -6.98
CA PHE A 101 3.29 11.42 -5.63
C PHE A 101 4.57 10.65 -5.30
N VAL A 102 5.39 11.21 -4.43
CA VAL A 102 6.58 10.57 -3.87
C VAL A 102 6.41 10.48 -2.36
N MET A 103 6.29 9.25 -1.88
CA MET A 103 6.20 8.90 -0.47
C MET A 103 7.02 7.65 -0.17
N ARG A 104 7.49 7.54 1.07
CA ARG A 104 8.08 6.29 1.58
C ARG A 104 6.97 5.25 1.76
N LEU A 105 7.18 4.05 1.22
CA LEU A 105 6.31 2.92 1.49
C LEU A 105 6.36 2.57 3.00
N PRO A 106 5.21 2.39 3.66
CA PRO A 106 5.16 1.93 5.04
C PRO A 106 5.91 0.60 5.25
N GLU A 107 6.52 0.44 6.42
CA GLU A 107 7.29 -0.77 6.75
C GLU A 107 6.45 -2.05 6.75
N ILE A 108 5.16 -1.93 7.04
CA ILE A 108 4.22 -3.07 6.97
C ILE A 108 4.13 -3.68 5.56
N ILE A 109 4.52 -2.94 4.51
CA ILE A 109 4.49 -3.39 3.12
C ILE A 109 5.74 -4.22 2.75
N ARG A 110 6.62 -4.52 3.71
CA ARG A 110 7.82 -5.36 3.49
C ARG A 110 7.54 -6.86 3.43
N ASP A 111 6.39 -7.30 3.94
CA ASP A 111 5.95 -8.69 3.91
C ASP A 111 5.52 -9.12 2.49
N ARG A 112 5.80 -10.37 2.11
CA ARG A 112 5.43 -10.94 0.80
C ARG A 112 3.92 -10.87 0.56
N ASP A 113 3.13 -11.05 1.62
CA ASP A 113 1.67 -11.03 1.52
C ASP A 113 1.10 -9.62 1.43
N ALA A 114 1.88 -8.58 1.76
CA ALA A 114 1.45 -7.19 1.62
C ALA A 114 1.19 -6.79 0.16
N LEU A 115 1.79 -7.51 -0.81
CA LEU A 115 1.49 -7.32 -2.24
C LEU A 115 0.00 -7.56 -2.55
N THR A 116 -0.68 -8.41 -1.77
CA THR A 116 -2.13 -8.64 -1.90
C THR A 116 -2.90 -7.35 -1.64
N THR A 117 -2.62 -6.69 -0.52
CA THR A 117 -3.26 -5.42 -0.16
C THR A 117 -2.87 -4.31 -1.13
N LEU A 118 -1.62 -4.30 -1.60
CA LEU A 118 -1.10 -3.23 -2.43
C LEU A 118 -1.55 -3.30 -3.90
N LEU A 119 -1.83 -4.49 -4.44
CA LEU A 119 -1.96 -4.65 -5.90
C LEU A 119 -3.15 -5.47 -6.38
N HIS A 120 -3.86 -6.16 -5.49
CA HIS A 120 -5.03 -6.91 -5.91
C HIS A 120 -6.16 -5.96 -6.32
N SER A 121 -6.77 -6.22 -7.49
CA SER A 121 -7.86 -5.43 -8.06
C SER A 121 -9.08 -5.28 -7.16
N ARG A 122 -9.35 -6.24 -6.25
CA ARG A 122 -10.42 -6.15 -5.24
C ARG A 122 -10.32 -4.94 -4.32
N PHE A 123 -9.14 -4.32 -4.25
CA PHE A 123 -8.86 -3.15 -3.44
C PHE A 123 -8.71 -1.87 -4.27
N ALA A 124 -8.93 -1.88 -5.59
CA ALA A 124 -8.67 -0.73 -6.47
C ALA A 124 -9.47 0.53 -6.11
N ASP A 125 -10.65 0.36 -5.48
CA ASP A 125 -11.52 1.42 -4.99
C ASP A 125 -11.44 1.58 -3.45
N ALA A 126 -10.53 0.87 -2.79
CA ALA A 126 -10.39 0.92 -1.34
C ALA A 126 -9.53 2.13 -0.91
N PRO A 127 -9.88 2.80 0.21
CA PRO A 127 -9.07 3.89 0.71
C PRO A 127 -7.82 3.40 1.45
N GLY A 128 -6.81 4.26 1.53
CA GLY A 128 -5.58 4.05 2.28
C GLY A 128 -4.49 3.35 1.46
N TRP A 129 -3.66 2.56 2.13
CA TRP A 129 -2.59 1.78 1.49
C TRP A 129 -3.09 0.49 0.80
N GLN A 130 -4.39 0.44 0.52
CA GLN A 130 -5.05 -0.68 -0.11
C GLN A 130 -5.19 -0.35 -1.60
N ASN A 131 -4.25 -0.82 -2.40
CA ASN A 131 -4.15 -0.49 -3.83
C ASN A 131 -4.37 1.01 -4.15
N PRO A 132 -3.52 1.90 -3.60
CA PRO A 132 -3.66 3.35 -3.78
C PRO A 132 -3.45 3.81 -5.24
N PHE A 133 -3.04 2.90 -6.11
CA PHE A 133 -2.77 3.16 -7.53
C PHE A 133 -3.98 2.84 -8.42
N SER A 134 -5.08 2.33 -7.83
CA SER A 134 -6.23 1.79 -8.56
C SER A 134 -5.83 0.79 -9.65
N TYR A 135 -4.83 -0.05 -9.35
CA TYR A 135 -4.27 -1.02 -10.28
C TYR A 135 -5.21 -2.21 -10.46
N THR A 136 -5.59 -2.52 -11.69
CA THR A 136 -6.50 -3.63 -12.00
C THR A 136 -5.93 -4.49 -13.11
N ASP A 137 -5.68 -5.77 -12.82
CA ASP A 137 -4.86 -6.58 -13.70
C ASP A 137 -5.00 -8.09 -13.44
N LEU A 138 -5.78 -8.80 -14.27
CA LEU A 138 -6.26 -10.16 -13.98
C LEU A 138 -5.14 -11.20 -13.76
N ASP A 139 -4.09 -11.23 -14.59
CA ASP A 139 -2.97 -12.15 -14.36
C ASP A 139 -2.12 -11.79 -13.11
N ALA A 140 -2.15 -10.53 -12.63
CA ALA A 140 -1.51 -10.16 -11.37
C ALA A 140 -2.37 -10.67 -10.21
N ASP A 141 -3.69 -10.51 -10.29
CA ASP A 141 -4.62 -11.11 -9.33
C ASP A 141 -4.44 -12.63 -9.25
N ALA A 142 -4.36 -13.31 -10.40
CA ALA A 142 -4.14 -14.75 -10.44
C ALA A 142 -2.79 -15.17 -9.83
N ALA A 143 -1.72 -14.37 -10.01
CA ALA A 143 -0.42 -14.63 -9.42
C ALA A 143 -0.41 -14.37 -7.89
N ILE A 144 -1.08 -13.31 -7.44
CA ILE A 144 -1.30 -12.99 -6.01
C ILE A 144 -2.11 -14.09 -5.34
N GLU A 145 -3.15 -14.58 -5.98
CA GLU A 145 -3.95 -15.69 -5.45
C GLU A 145 -3.16 -16.99 -5.39
N ARG A 146 -2.38 -17.29 -6.45
CA ARG A 146 -1.55 -18.49 -6.49
C ARG A 146 -0.50 -18.48 -5.39
N GLN A 147 0.21 -17.37 -5.18
CA GLN A 147 1.27 -17.32 -4.16
C GLN A 147 0.74 -17.53 -2.73
N ARG A 148 -0.54 -17.24 -2.47
CA ARG A 148 -1.19 -17.47 -1.17
C ARG A 148 -1.66 -18.91 -0.96
N ARG A 149 -1.73 -19.71 -2.03
CA ARG A 149 -2.25 -21.10 -2.00
C ARG A 149 -1.17 -22.14 -2.27
N THR A 150 0.07 -21.72 -2.50
CA THR A 150 1.19 -22.60 -2.81
C THR A 150 2.39 -22.30 -1.93
N ASP A 151 3.32 -23.24 -1.87
CA ASP A 151 4.58 -23.14 -1.12
C ASP A 151 5.79 -23.42 -2.04
N GLY A 152 6.99 -23.40 -1.45
CA GLY A 152 8.24 -23.78 -2.11
C GLY A 152 8.49 -23.14 -3.48
N GLU A 153 8.85 -23.97 -4.46
CA GLU A 153 9.10 -23.54 -5.85
C GLU A 153 7.88 -22.91 -6.52
N GLN A 154 6.69 -23.47 -6.29
CA GLN A 154 5.46 -22.99 -6.93
C GLN A 154 5.11 -21.57 -6.47
N ARG A 155 5.30 -21.28 -5.17
CA ARG A 155 5.14 -19.92 -4.65
C ARG A 155 6.17 -18.97 -5.24
N ARG A 156 7.43 -19.41 -5.36
CA ARG A 156 8.51 -18.60 -5.95
C ARG A 156 8.21 -18.25 -7.41
N GLU A 157 7.69 -19.21 -8.19
CA GLU A 157 7.28 -18.97 -9.57
C GLU A 157 6.13 -17.97 -9.67
N ALA A 158 5.11 -18.10 -8.81
CA ALA A 158 3.98 -17.17 -8.74
C ALA A 158 4.46 -15.74 -8.44
N LEU A 159 5.34 -15.57 -7.44
CA LEU A 159 5.93 -14.28 -7.09
C LEU A 159 6.79 -13.72 -8.22
N ALA A 160 7.61 -14.54 -8.89
CA ALA A 160 8.41 -14.10 -10.02
C ALA A 160 7.54 -13.65 -11.21
N SER A 161 6.43 -14.34 -11.47
CA SER A 161 5.46 -13.93 -12.49
C SER A 161 4.84 -12.57 -12.15
N LEU A 162 4.39 -12.41 -10.90
CA LEU A 162 3.83 -11.16 -10.39
C LEU A 162 4.84 -10.00 -10.51
N GLN A 163 6.08 -10.20 -10.08
CA GLN A 163 7.14 -9.18 -10.18
C GLN A 163 7.41 -8.76 -11.63
N ARG A 164 7.49 -9.72 -12.57
CA ARG A 164 7.64 -9.38 -14.00
C ARG A 164 6.46 -8.59 -14.54
N ARG A 165 5.25 -8.88 -14.07
CA ARG A 165 4.03 -8.15 -14.45
C ARG A 165 4.10 -6.70 -13.97
N ILE A 166 4.34 -6.50 -12.67
CA ILE A 166 4.48 -5.17 -12.06
C ILE A 166 5.61 -4.38 -12.73
N ALA A 167 6.74 -5.03 -13.02
CA ALA A 167 7.86 -4.37 -13.70
C ALA A 167 7.51 -3.87 -15.11
N ARG A 168 6.56 -4.53 -15.80
CA ARG A 168 6.08 -4.14 -17.14
C ARG A 168 4.95 -3.11 -17.09
N SER A 169 4.01 -3.24 -16.16
CA SER A 169 2.86 -2.35 -16.04
C SER A 169 3.16 -1.08 -15.24
N GLN A 170 4.16 -1.11 -14.36
CA GLN A 170 4.65 0.01 -13.55
C GLN A 170 3.53 0.81 -12.86
N PRO A 171 2.66 0.18 -12.04
CA PRO A 171 1.67 0.92 -11.23
C PRO A 171 2.34 1.86 -10.23
N PHE A 172 3.57 1.53 -9.83
CA PHE A 172 4.47 2.37 -9.06
C PHE A 172 5.91 2.05 -9.45
N THR A 173 6.82 2.98 -9.14
CA THR A 173 8.27 2.80 -9.37
C THR A 173 9.00 2.90 -8.04
N LEU A 174 9.80 1.88 -7.71
CA LEU A 174 10.72 1.94 -6.58
C LEU A 174 11.91 2.83 -6.96
N LEU A 175 12.04 3.97 -6.29
CA LEU A 175 13.08 4.96 -6.59
C LEU A 175 14.40 4.65 -5.89
N THR A 176 14.32 4.33 -4.60
CA THR A 176 15.49 4.04 -3.75
C THR A 176 15.07 3.21 -2.53
N VAL A 177 16.05 2.51 -1.96
CA VAL A 177 15.94 1.85 -0.67
C VAL A 177 16.91 2.59 0.26
N PRO A 178 16.44 3.22 1.34
CA PRO A 178 17.32 3.96 2.24
C PRO A 178 18.25 2.99 2.98
N ASP A 179 19.52 3.39 3.12
CA ASP A 179 20.45 2.71 4.00
C ASP A 179 20.09 2.99 5.46
N ASP A 180 20.09 1.95 6.29
CA ASP A 180 19.97 2.10 7.74
C ASP A 180 21.34 2.40 8.35
N VAL A 181 21.59 3.69 8.61
CA VAL A 181 22.84 4.17 9.20
C VAL A 181 22.68 4.30 10.71
N ARG A 182 23.33 3.39 11.43
CA ARG A 182 23.31 3.35 12.90
C ARG A 182 24.64 3.82 13.48
N ALA A 183 24.57 4.54 14.59
CA ALA A 183 25.74 4.91 15.40
C ALA A 183 25.58 4.31 16.80
N ALA A 184 26.58 3.53 17.22
CA ALA A 184 26.59 2.91 18.53
C ALA A 184 27.90 3.23 19.25
N ARG A 185 27.82 3.33 20.57
CA ARG A 185 29.00 3.48 21.41
C ARG A 185 29.65 2.10 21.59
N THR A 186 30.95 2.01 21.33
CA THR A 186 31.73 0.76 21.38
C THR A 186 32.42 0.54 22.73
N ASP A 187 31.99 1.23 23.78
CA ASP A 187 32.48 1.05 25.15
C ASP A 187 31.77 -0.17 25.79
N GLY A 188 32.42 -1.32 25.72
CA GLY A 188 31.95 -2.58 26.30
C GLY A 188 31.90 -3.71 25.27
N ASP A 189 31.43 -4.88 25.71
CA ASP A 189 31.46 -6.13 24.94
C ASP A 189 30.20 -6.35 24.06
N THR A 190 29.37 -5.32 23.85
CA THR A 190 28.14 -5.43 23.05
C THR A 190 28.46 -5.46 21.55
N ASP A 191 28.18 -6.58 20.91
CA ASP A 191 28.25 -6.69 19.45
C ASP A 191 27.00 -6.09 18.79
N TRP A 192 27.04 -4.79 18.53
CA TRP A 192 25.97 -4.07 17.84
C TRP A 192 25.74 -4.52 16.39
N ARG A 193 26.66 -5.29 15.80
CA ARG A 193 26.51 -5.81 14.43
C ARG A 193 25.77 -7.14 14.38
N ALA A 194 25.66 -7.83 15.50
CA ALA A 194 24.98 -9.12 15.60
C ALA A 194 23.45 -9.01 15.71
N ALA A 195 22.90 -7.80 15.84
CA ALA A 195 21.47 -7.57 16.11
C ALA A 195 20.83 -6.62 15.08
N ASP A 196 19.72 -7.05 14.49
CA ASP A 196 18.79 -6.17 13.80
C ASP A 196 17.79 -5.56 14.80
N LEU A 197 18.01 -4.32 15.20
CA LEU A 197 17.17 -3.59 16.17
C LEU A 197 15.76 -3.26 15.65
N THR A 198 15.41 -3.67 14.42
CA THR A 198 14.02 -3.66 13.95
C THR A 198 13.24 -4.92 14.34
N ASP A 199 13.93 -6.02 14.68
CA ASP A 199 13.32 -7.22 15.26
C ASP A 199 13.38 -7.13 16.81
N PRO A 200 12.22 -7.21 17.48
CA PRO A 200 12.15 -7.25 18.94
C PRO A 200 13.04 -8.33 19.60
N LEU A 201 13.24 -9.50 18.96
CA LEU A 201 14.06 -10.58 19.52
C LEU A 201 15.56 -10.28 19.48
N ASP A 202 16.01 -9.50 18.51
CA ASP A 202 17.43 -9.22 18.30
C ASP A 202 18.01 -8.32 19.40
N HIS A 203 17.15 -7.63 20.16
CA HIS A 203 17.57 -6.98 21.40
C HIS A 203 18.14 -7.96 22.44
N LEU A 204 17.69 -9.22 22.45
CA LEU A 204 18.22 -10.26 23.35
C LEU A 204 19.64 -10.71 22.95
N ARG A 205 20.01 -10.54 21.68
CA ARG A 205 21.35 -10.88 21.16
C ARG A 205 22.44 -9.91 21.64
N LEU A 206 22.06 -8.75 22.19
CA LEU A 206 23.00 -7.72 22.67
C LEU A 206 23.71 -8.07 23.99
N GLY A 207 23.38 -9.20 24.63
CA GLY A 207 24.15 -9.75 25.76
C GLY A 207 24.11 -8.95 27.06
N ARG A 208 23.23 -7.93 27.19
CA ARG A 208 23.05 -7.17 28.44
C ARG A 208 21.82 -7.68 29.18
N SER A 209 22.03 -8.26 30.35
CA SER A 209 21.03 -9.09 31.06
C SER A 209 20.56 -8.50 32.39
N ASP A 210 20.42 -7.17 32.53
CA ASP A 210 19.71 -6.62 33.70
C ASP A 210 18.18 -6.73 33.57
N GLY A 211 17.71 -7.35 32.47
CA GLY A 211 16.29 -7.56 32.19
C GLY A 211 15.52 -6.29 31.84
N ARG A 212 16.21 -5.16 31.60
CA ARG A 212 15.55 -3.87 31.34
C ARG A 212 16.08 -3.22 30.06
N LEU A 213 15.24 -3.18 29.03
CA LEU A 213 15.49 -2.37 27.84
C LEU A 213 15.00 -0.93 28.08
N ARG A 214 15.86 0.06 27.84
CA ARG A 214 15.48 1.48 27.80
C ARG A 214 15.59 2.00 26.37
N VAL A 215 14.46 2.38 25.79
CA VAL A 215 14.37 2.89 24.43
C VAL A 215 14.16 4.41 24.48
N VAL A 216 14.86 5.15 23.62
CA VAL A 216 14.64 6.58 23.40
C VAL A 216 14.03 6.76 22.03
N GLY A 217 12.81 7.29 21.98
CA GLY A 217 12.11 7.65 20.74
C GLY A 217 12.18 9.15 20.49
N THR A 218 12.22 9.56 19.23
CA THR A 218 12.08 10.96 18.81
C THR A 218 10.62 11.37 18.60
N ASP A 219 9.72 10.39 18.49
CA ASP A 219 8.28 10.61 18.41
C ASP A 219 7.59 10.21 19.73
N ARG A 220 6.98 11.19 20.41
CA ARG A 220 6.25 10.95 21.66
C ARG A 220 4.96 10.17 21.44
N ARG A 221 4.35 10.25 20.25
CA ARG A 221 3.06 9.62 19.95
C ARG A 221 3.13 8.11 20.21
N SER A 222 4.24 7.47 19.84
CA SER A 222 4.45 6.03 20.04
C SER A 222 4.40 5.58 21.50
N THR A 223 4.48 6.49 22.47
CA THR A 223 4.35 6.19 23.91
C THR A 223 3.01 6.65 24.50
N THR A 224 2.24 7.47 23.78
CA THR A 224 0.95 7.99 24.24
C THR A 224 -0.15 6.93 24.17
N ASN A 225 -0.09 6.06 23.16
CA ASN A 225 -1.05 4.97 22.98
C ASN A 225 -0.31 3.78 22.36
N LEU A 226 -0.39 2.64 23.02
CA LEU A 226 0.30 1.41 22.63
C LEU A 226 -0.62 0.41 21.92
N ASN A 227 -1.89 0.77 21.69
CA ASN A 227 -2.81 -0.08 20.96
C ASN A 227 -2.37 -0.20 19.49
N PRO A 228 -2.01 -1.41 19.01
CA PRO A 228 -1.51 -1.63 17.66
C PRO A 228 -2.57 -1.33 16.58
N LEU A 229 -3.85 -1.31 16.93
CA LEU A 229 -4.95 -1.00 16.00
C LEU A 229 -5.23 0.49 15.88
N SER A 230 -4.66 1.33 16.75
CA SER A 230 -4.92 2.75 16.76
C SER A 230 -4.24 3.45 15.58
N VAL A 231 -5.05 3.95 14.64
CA VAL A 231 -4.61 4.56 13.37
C VAL A 231 -3.53 5.64 13.55
N GLU A 232 -3.66 6.44 14.60
CA GLU A 232 -2.77 7.57 14.88
C GLU A 232 -1.42 7.15 15.49
N PHE A 233 -1.40 6.03 16.23
CA PHE A 233 -0.28 5.67 17.11
C PHE A 233 0.45 4.38 16.72
N ARG A 234 -0.12 3.58 15.81
CA ARG A 234 0.42 2.30 15.30
C ARG A 234 1.74 2.37 14.50
N ARG A 235 2.35 3.54 14.36
CA ARG A 235 3.52 3.76 13.49
C ARG A 235 4.85 3.24 14.07
N SER A 236 4.83 2.59 15.24
CA SER A 236 6.04 2.07 15.90
C SER A 236 5.98 0.55 16.04
N GLY A 237 6.22 -0.15 14.93
CA GLY A 237 6.23 -1.62 14.89
C GLY A 237 7.25 -2.25 15.84
N VAL A 238 8.35 -1.55 16.12
CA VAL A 238 9.38 -2.02 17.09
C VAL A 238 8.84 -1.98 18.52
N LEU A 239 8.21 -0.88 18.95
CA LEU A 239 7.67 -0.77 20.31
C LEU A 239 6.48 -1.69 20.52
N THR A 240 5.54 -1.74 19.56
CA THR A 240 4.39 -2.66 19.68
C THR A 240 4.83 -4.11 19.58
N GLY A 241 5.83 -4.45 18.75
CA GLY A 241 6.40 -5.80 18.66
C GLY A 241 7.22 -6.25 19.88
N LEU A 242 7.59 -5.32 20.77
CA LEU A 242 8.19 -5.59 22.08
C LEU A 242 7.13 -5.82 23.18
N LEU A 243 5.89 -5.40 22.95
CA LEU A 243 4.79 -5.45 23.92
C LEU A 243 3.80 -6.58 23.62
N TYR A 244 3.51 -6.80 22.34
CA TYR A 244 2.56 -7.81 21.88
C TYR A 244 3.30 -8.97 21.25
N ASP A 245 3.01 -10.16 21.75
CA ASP A 245 3.53 -11.41 21.23
C ASP A 245 2.58 -12.02 20.17
N PRO A 246 3.09 -12.52 19.04
CA PRO A 246 2.25 -13.18 18.04
C PRO A 246 1.97 -14.65 18.39
N LEU A 247 0.98 -15.27 17.73
CA LEU A 247 0.75 -16.73 17.84
C LEU A 247 1.97 -17.53 17.40
N ALA A 248 2.62 -17.11 16.32
CA ALA A 248 3.88 -17.65 15.82
C ALA A 248 4.78 -16.50 15.32
N ARG A 249 6.09 -16.68 15.42
CA ARG A 249 7.09 -15.66 15.03
C ARG A 249 8.08 -16.25 14.02
N PRO A 250 8.50 -15.49 12.98
CA PRO A 250 9.58 -15.94 12.12
C PRO A 250 10.91 -15.95 12.89
N VAL A 251 11.59 -17.09 12.90
CA VAL A 251 12.95 -17.28 13.43
C VAL A 251 13.75 -17.97 12.35
N ASP A 252 14.85 -17.36 11.92
CA ASP A 252 15.73 -17.86 10.85
C ASP A 252 14.99 -18.22 9.54
N GLY A 253 13.88 -17.52 9.25
CA GLY A 253 13.06 -17.69 8.05
C GLY A 253 11.93 -18.72 8.18
N GLU A 254 11.79 -19.38 9.32
CA GLU A 254 10.71 -20.34 9.61
C GLU A 254 9.78 -19.82 10.72
N TYR A 255 8.49 -20.11 10.61
CA TYR A 255 7.53 -19.73 11.65
C TYR A 255 7.60 -20.70 12.82
N THR A 256 8.01 -20.19 13.99
CA THR A 256 8.08 -20.93 15.25
C THR A 256 6.88 -20.55 16.14
N PRO A 257 6.17 -21.51 16.74
CA PRO A 257 5.12 -21.23 17.73
C PRO A 257 5.64 -20.36 18.88
N TRP A 258 4.88 -19.31 19.22
CA TRP A 258 5.28 -18.33 20.23
C TRP A 258 4.25 -18.25 21.36
N LEU A 259 3.14 -17.49 21.23
CA LEU A 259 2.00 -17.64 22.15
C LEU A 259 1.29 -19.00 21.98
N ALA A 260 1.32 -19.54 20.76
CA ALA A 260 0.87 -20.90 20.51
C ALA A 260 1.92 -21.92 21.03
N SER A 261 1.44 -23.03 21.55
CA SER A 261 2.23 -24.25 21.79
C SER A 261 2.30 -25.12 20.53
N SER A 262 1.23 -25.15 19.73
CA SER A 262 1.22 -25.82 18.42
C SER A 262 0.30 -25.11 17.41
N VAL A 263 0.61 -25.27 16.12
CA VAL A 263 -0.24 -24.87 15.00
C VAL A 263 -0.28 -26.03 14.02
N GLU A 264 -1.46 -26.64 13.85
CA GLU A 264 -1.66 -27.81 13.01
C GLU A 264 -2.59 -27.48 11.85
N PHE A 265 -2.12 -27.67 10.62
CA PHE A 265 -2.93 -27.42 9.43
C PHE A 265 -3.57 -28.71 8.94
N THR A 266 -4.88 -28.65 8.69
CA THR A 266 -5.65 -29.69 8.00
C THR A 266 -6.26 -29.12 6.74
N THR A 267 -6.42 -29.98 5.72
CA THR A 267 -7.06 -29.65 4.46
C THR A 267 -8.38 -30.41 4.26
N ASP A 268 -8.73 -31.29 5.20
CA ASP A 268 -9.96 -32.09 5.14
C ASP A 268 -11.18 -31.22 5.41
N GLY A 269 -11.94 -30.91 4.36
CA GLY A 269 -13.10 -29.99 4.44
C GLY A 269 -12.76 -28.52 4.18
N GLY A 270 -11.51 -28.19 3.88
CA GLY A 270 -11.02 -26.83 3.66
C GLY A 270 -9.75 -26.55 4.47
N PRO A 271 -8.93 -25.55 4.07
CA PRO A 271 -7.72 -25.19 4.81
C PRO A 271 -8.09 -24.65 6.19
N THR A 272 -7.84 -25.44 7.23
CA THR A 272 -8.13 -25.11 8.63
C THR A 272 -6.84 -25.20 9.44
N ALA A 273 -6.62 -24.26 10.35
CA ALA A 273 -5.50 -24.28 11.28
C ALA A 273 -6.04 -24.45 12.71
N GLN A 274 -5.68 -25.53 13.38
CA GLN A 274 -5.91 -25.70 14.81
C GLN A 274 -4.73 -25.11 15.58
N VAL A 275 -5.00 -24.10 16.39
CA VAL A 275 -3.99 -23.40 17.21
C VAL A 275 -4.21 -23.77 18.66
N THR A 276 -3.21 -24.37 19.29
CA THR A 276 -3.22 -24.62 20.74
C THR A 276 -2.40 -23.54 21.42
N LEU A 277 -2.97 -22.85 22.41
CA LEU A 277 -2.27 -21.83 23.19
C LEU A 277 -1.38 -22.46 24.26
N ARG A 278 -0.40 -21.69 24.73
CA ARG A 278 0.30 -22.02 25.99
C ARG A 278 -0.62 -21.78 27.18
N GLU A 279 -0.43 -22.55 28.26
CA GLU A 279 -1.26 -22.44 29.46
C GLU A 279 -0.74 -21.40 30.47
N ASP A 280 0.50 -20.93 30.30
CA ASP A 280 1.21 -20.06 31.24
C ASP A 280 1.29 -18.58 30.79
N VAL A 281 0.54 -18.20 29.76
CA VAL A 281 0.51 -16.83 29.22
C VAL A 281 -0.54 -15.96 29.92
N ARG A 282 -0.15 -14.73 30.25
CA ARG A 282 -0.98 -13.75 30.96
C ARG A 282 -0.85 -12.37 30.32
N TRP A 283 -1.92 -11.60 30.42
CA TRP A 283 -1.92 -10.17 30.16
C TRP A 283 -1.16 -9.41 31.25
N HIS A 284 -0.84 -8.14 30.99
CA HIS A 284 -0.08 -7.31 31.92
C HIS A 284 -0.82 -6.98 33.23
N ASP A 285 -2.14 -7.14 33.26
CA ASP A 285 -2.98 -7.03 34.47
C ASP A 285 -3.04 -8.33 35.28
N GLY A 286 -2.47 -9.43 34.78
CA GLY A 286 -2.40 -10.73 35.43
C GLY A 286 -3.50 -11.71 35.03
N GLU A 287 -4.49 -11.28 34.25
CA GLU A 287 -5.51 -12.18 33.68
C GLU A 287 -4.86 -13.18 32.72
N SER A 288 -5.36 -14.42 32.70
CA SER A 288 -4.85 -15.44 31.78
C SER A 288 -5.32 -15.13 30.36
N LEU A 289 -4.43 -15.27 29.37
CA LEU A 289 -4.81 -15.14 27.96
C LEU A 289 -5.51 -16.42 27.52
N THR A 290 -6.68 -16.29 26.88
CA THR A 290 -7.49 -17.43 26.44
C THR A 290 -7.69 -17.48 24.92
N ALA A 291 -8.26 -18.58 24.43
CA ALA A 291 -8.60 -18.71 23.00
C ALA A 291 -9.70 -17.72 22.58
N GLU A 292 -10.58 -17.33 23.51
CA GLU A 292 -11.58 -16.28 23.30
C GLU A 292 -10.93 -14.91 23.02
N ASP A 293 -9.82 -14.56 23.67
CA ASP A 293 -9.09 -13.32 23.40
C ASP A 293 -8.53 -13.29 21.97
N VAL A 294 -8.05 -14.45 21.51
CA VAL A 294 -7.53 -14.61 20.15
C VAL A 294 -8.68 -14.50 19.14
N ALA A 295 -9.79 -15.22 19.38
CA ALA A 295 -10.98 -15.14 18.53
C ALA A 295 -11.51 -13.70 18.46
N PHE A 296 -11.66 -13.04 19.61
CA PHE A 296 -12.02 -11.63 19.70
C PHE A 296 -11.10 -10.73 18.86
N THR A 297 -9.79 -10.98 18.88
CA THR A 297 -8.83 -10.21 18.06
C THR A 297 -9.10 -10.40 16.57
N TYR A 298 -9.36 -11.63 16.11
CA TYR A 298 -9.71 -11.88 14.70
C TYR A 298 -11.02 -11.22 14.30
N ASP A 299 -12.03 -11.26 15.17
CA ASP A 299 -13.33 -10.62 14.95
C ASP A 299 -13.18 -9.09 14.88
N LEU A 300 -12.45 -8.50 15.82
CA LEU A 300 -12.16 -7.06 15.83
C LEU A 300 -11.39 -6.61 14.59
N LEU A 301 -10.49 -7.45 14.07
CA LEU A 301 -9.79 -7.17 12.81
C LEU A 301 -10.71 -7.31 11.59
N ALA A 302 -11.71 -8.19 11.64
CA ALA A 302 -12.71 -8.37 10.60
C ALA A 302 -13.71 -7.21 10.58
N ASP A 303 -14.08 -6.69 11.75
CA ASP A 303 -14.96 -5.54 11.93
C ASP A 303 -14.57 -4.73 13.18
N THR A 304 -13.96 -3.57 12.94
CA THR A 304 -13.53 -2.66 14.01
C THR A 304 -14.69 -1.94 14.69
N THR A 305 -15.93 -2.05 14.16
CA THR A 305 -17.14 -1.54 14.82
C THR A 305 -17.76 -2.54 15.78
N LEU A 306 -17.33 -3.81 15.72
CA LEU A 306 -17.94 -4.93 16.47
C LEU A 306 -19.46 -5.04 16.27
N GLY A 307 -19.98 -4.57 15.13
CA GLY A 307 -21.41 -4.57 14.82
C GLY A 307 -22.22 -3.41 15.42
N ASP A 308 -21.56 -2.42 16.04
CA ASP A 308 -22.22 -1.21 16.57
C ASP A 308 -22.63 -0.20 15.47
N ASP A 309 -22.15 -0.38 14.23
CA ASP A 309 -22.54 0.41 13.07
C ASP A 309 -23.35 -0.45 12.09
N GLU A 310 -24.57 -0.02 11.77
CA GLU A 310 -25.43 -0.70 10.78
C GLU A 310 -24.88 -0.54 9.33
N SER A 311 -23.86 0.30 9.15
CA SER A 311 -23.30 0.68 7.86
C SER A 311 -22.14 -0.23 7.44
N ALA A 312 -22.38 -1.54 7.43
CA ALA A 312 -21.45 -2.59 7.01
C ALA A 312 -20.15 -2.72 7.83
N ALA A 313 -19.60 -3.94 7.86
CA ALA A 313 -18.36 -4.23 8.57
C ALA A 313 -17.19 -3.34 8.12
N VAL A 314 -16.46 -2.78 9.08
CA VAL A 314 -15.29 -1.92 8.83
C VAL A 314 -14.01 -2.69 9.18
N PRO A 315 -13.42 -3.44 8.24
CA PRO A 315 -12.22 -4.22 8.52
C PRO A 315 -11.03 -3.32 8.81
N SER A 316 -10.11 -3.80 9.65
CA SER A 316 -8.87 -3.08 9.94
C SER A 316 -8.05 -2.88 8.65
N PRO A 317 -7.79 -1.63 8.20
CA PRO A 317 -7.06 -1.37 6.96
C PRO A 317 -5.66 -1.98 6.94
N GLU A 318 -5.04 -2.07 8.12
CA GLU A 318 -3.68 -2.57 8.31
C GLU A 318 -3.57 -4.08 8.09
N PHE A 319 -4.52 -4.84 8.65
CA PHE A 319 -4.50 -6.30 8.62
C PHE A 319 -5.43 -6.89 7.55
N ARG A 320 -6.12 -6.06 6.77
CA ARG A 320 -7.16 -6.51 5.83
C ARG A 320 -6.68 -7.62 4.90
N GLY A 321 -5.48 -7.48 4.31
CA GLY A 321 -4.91 -8.51 3.43
C GLY A 321 -4.72 -9.86 4.14
N ARG A 322 -4.18 -9.82 5.35
CA ARG A 322 -3.93 -11.00 6.19
C ARG A 322 -5.25 -11.63 6.64
N ARG A 323 -6.20 -10.83 7.14
CA ARG A 323 -7.55 -11.29 7.51
C ARG A 323 -8.19 -12.02 6.33
N THR A 324 -8.07 -11.55 5.09
CA THR A 324 -8.76 -12.20 3.96
C THR A 324 -8.35 -13.66 3.67
N LEU A 325 -7.43 -14.24 4.43
CA LEU A 325 -7.15 -15.70 4.45
C LEU A 325 -8.06 -16.48 5.40
N VAL A 326 -8.58 -15.83 6.43
CA VAL A 326 -9.35 -16.44 7.52
C VAL A 326 -10.81 -16.14 7.28
N ASP A 327 -11.62 -17.17 7.05
CA ASP A 327 -13.06 -17.01 6.82
C ASP A 327 -13.82 -16.86 8.14
N ASP A 328 -13.55 -17.74 9.10
CA ASP A 328 -14.17 -17.84 10.43
C ASP A 328 -13.13 -18.26 11.49
N VAL A 329 -13.41 -17.95 12.76
CA VAL A 329 -12.63 -18.41 13.92
C VAL A 329 -13.59 -18.94 14.97
N SER A 330 -13.32 -20.14 15.48
CA SER A 330 -14.09 -20.75 16.55
C SER A 330 -13.17 -21.26 17.66
N VAL A 331 -13.67 -21.18 18.90
CA VAL A 331 -13.02 -21.72 20.09
C VAL A 331 -13.63 -23.10 20.36
N VAL A 332 -12.78 -24.11 20.59
CA VAL A 332 -13.16 -25.53 20.73
C VAL A 332 -12.91 -26.02 22.14
#